data_AF-C7NBK9-F1
#
_entry.id   AF-C7NBK9-F1
#
_cell.length_a   1.000
_cell.length_b   1.000
_cell.length_c   1.000
_cell.angle_alpha   90.00
_cell.angle_beta   90.00
_cell.angle_gamma   90.00
#
_symmetry.space_group_name_H-M   'P 1'
#
loop_
_entity.id
_entity.type
_entity.pdbx_description
1 polymer ?
#
loop_
_entity_poly.entity_id
_entity_poly.type
_entity_poly.pdbx_seq_one_letter_code
_entity_poly.pdbx_strand_id
1 'polypeptide(L)'
;MLKKLVMGILVIASIGFSKTNQEIIDKGNEIQKAVFDKYFNSQVVPVNAKKNVTLMEGVYAEIMSSLYSENRTFFDNEFAKLSGNRRSNFRTMYLYYSDYVVEYPKFLGSAFGNFLADKSEFQSYAYTNTYLLLETFNLNMNTYLEAEKDSKTIDDNINVIYDYLYNSQDAKQKDEYKKMSSLQMKTLVNQEYDKLEKALDKRGNENKTMKKAAAISKVKLKKLRKSYANYDKWFDDYIDTSSLSYENKEKMKKLVKFENISNIKFIIQSIEKKADNQ
;
A
#
# COMPACT_ATOMS: atom_id res chain seq x y z
N MET A 1 19.99 2.29 -9.47
CA MET A 1 19.15 3.25 -10.22
C MET A 1 17.95 3.62 -9.35
N LEU A 2 17.98 4.80 -8.75
CA LEU A 2 16.88 5.37 -7.96
C LEU A 2 15.61 5.38 -8.82
N LYS A 3 14.51 4.85 -8.27
CA LYS A 3 13.17 5.07 -8.84
C LYS A 3 12.98 6.57 -9.05
N LYS A 4 12.71 6.96 -10.29
CA LYS A 4 12.47 8.35 -10.68
C LYS A 4 11.29 8.88 -9.88
N LEU A 5 11.55 9.83 -8.99
CA LEU A 5 10.59 10.86 -8.58
C LEU A 5 10.24 11.64 -9.86
N VAL A 6 9.10 11.32 -10.48
CA VAL A 6 8.56 12.13 -11.58
C VAL A 6 7.41 12.96 -11.03
N MET A 7 7.69 14.24 -10.85
CA MET A 7 6.69 15.32 -10.86
C MET A 7 5.95 15.29 -12.19
N GLY A 8 4.62 15.34 -12.15
CA GLY A 8 3.75 15.65 -13.28
C GLY A 8 2.46 16.29 -12.77
N ILE A 9 2.19 17.52 -13.19
CA ILE A 9 0.98 18.32 -12.92
C ILE A 9 -0.03 18.05 -14.05
N LEU A 10 -1.33 17.98 -13.75
CA LEU A 10 -2.37 18.46 -14.67
C LEU A 10 -3.69 18.80 -13.94
N VAL A 11 -4.00 20.10 -13.95
CA VAL A 11 -5.25 20.73 -13.53
C VAL A 11 -6.39 20.37 -14.49
N ILE A 12 -7.63 20.19 -14.00
CA ILE A 12 -8.90 20.79 -14.51
C ILE A 12 -10.08 20.50 -13.54
N ALA A 13 -11.05 21.41 -13.61
CA ALA A 13 -12.09 21.75 -12.63
C ALA A 13 -13.40 20.93 -12.66
N SER A 14 -14.18 21.15 -11.58
CA SER A 14 -15.65 21.14 -11.43
C SER A 14 -16.48 19.83 -11.40
N ILE A 15 -17.03 19.57 -10.21
CA ILE A 15 -18.43 19.14 -9.87
C ILE A 15 -18.90 17.72 -10.26
N GLY A 16 -19.28 16.93 -9.23
CA GLY A 16 -20.42 15.99 -9.31
C GLY A 16 -20.18 14.59 -9.89
N PHE A 17 -19.81 13.63 -9.02
CA PHE A 17 -19.82 12.16 -9.19
C PHE A 17 -18.79 11.51 -10.16
N SER A 18 -18.23 10.38 -9.68
CA SER A 18 -17.21 9.45 -10.24
C SER A 18 -15.81 10.01 -10.53
N LYS A 19 -14.85 9.80 -9.61
CA LYS A 19 -13.42 9.91 -9.92
C LYS A 19 -12.89 8.53 -10.32
N THR A 20 -12.20 8.41 -11.45
CA THR A 20 -11.40 7.24 -11.82
C THR A 20 -10.25 7.04 -10.84
N ASN A 21 -9.69 5.83 -10.79
CA ASN A 21 -8.49 5.58 -9.98
C ASN A 21 -7.31 6.47 -10.41
N GLN A 22 -7.21 6.81 -11.69
CA GLN A 22 -6.16 7.70 -12.19
C GLN A 22 -6.30 9.11 -11.58
N GLU A 23 -7.51 9.66 -11.53
CA GLU A 23 -7.76 10.98 -10.93
C GLU A 23 -7.50 11.00 -9.41
N ILE A 24 -7.68 9.87 -8.72
CA ILE A 24 -7.31 9.75 -7.30
C ILE A 24 -5.79 9.84 -7.14
N ILE A 25 -5.05 9.09 -7.96
CA ILE A 25 -3.57 9.09 -7.96
C ILE A 25 -3.04 10.49 -8.30
N ASP A 26 -3.58 11.13 -9.35
CA ASP A 26 -3.13 12.45 -9.80
C ASP A 26 -3.35 13.51 -8.71
N LYS A 27 -4.50 13.50 -8.04
CA LYS A 27 -4.76 14.39 -6.89
C LYS A 27 -3.83 14.09 -5.71
N GLY A 28 -3.56 12.82 -5.42
CA GLY A 28 -2.58 12.42 -4.41
C GLY A 28 -1.19 12.99 -4.70
N ASN A 29 -0.76 12.94 -5.97
CA ASN A 29 0.51 13.51 -6.43
C ASN A 29 0.53 15.05 -6.30
N GLU A 30 -0.56 15.74 -6.63
CA GLU A 30 -0.68 17.19 -6.46
C GLU A 30 -0.53 17.61 -4.99
N ILE A 31 -1.19 16.90 -4.06
CA ILE A 31 -1.08 17.16 -2.62
C ILE A 31 0.35 16.91 -2.14
N GLN A 32 0.95 15.78 -2.50
CA GLN A 32 2.34 15.47 -2.17
C GLN A 32 3.29 16.56 -2.65
N LYS A 33 3.11 17.02 -3.89
CA LYS A 33 3.90 18.11 -4.48
C LYS A 33 3.69 19.43 -3.74
N ALA A 34 2.44 19.81 -3.44
CA ALA A 34 2.12 21.05 -2.74
C ALA A 34 2.73 21.09 -1.33
N VAL A 35 2.64 19.98 -0.57
CA VAL A 35 3.29 19.88 0.75
C VAL A 35 4.81 19.92 0.61
N PHE A 36 5.38 19.22 -0.36
CA PHE A 36 6.81 19.27 -0.60
C PHE A 36 7.26 20.72 -0.93
N ASP A 37 6.60 21.38 -1.88
CA ASP A 37 6.87 22.76 -2.26
C ASP A 37 6.73 23.71 -1.05
N LYS A 38 5.71 23.51 -0.21
CA LYS A 38 5.52 24.28 1.04
C LYS A 38 6.73 24.17 1.97
N TYR A 39 7.24 22.97 2.22
CA TYR A 39 8.35 22.77 3.18
C TYR A 39 9.72 23.12 2.60
N PHE A 40 9.92 22.95 1.30
CA PHE A 40 11.23 23.12 0.65
C PHE A 40 11.40 24.45 -0.10
N ASN A 41 10.33 25.18 -0.44
CA ASN A 41 10.44 26.51 -1.06
C ASN A 41 10.25 27.67 -0.08
N SER A 42 9.77 27.42 1.14
CA SER A 42 9.53 28.46 2.16
C SER A 42 10.67 28.64 3.18
N GLN A 43 11.71 27.81 3.14
CA GLN A 43 12.86 27.87 4.06
C GLN A 43 14.18 27.98 3.29
N VAL A 44 15.21 28.58 3.92
CA VAL A 44 16.61 28.38 3.50
C VAL A 44 16.90 26.90 3.69
N VAL A 45 16.73 26.10 2.63
CA VAL A 45 16.89 24.65 2.63
C VAL A 45 18.31 24.34 3.09
N PRO A 46 18.51 23.70 4.27
CA PRO A 46 19.85 23.37 4.72
C PRO A 46 20.53 22.47 3.68
N VAL A 47 21.85 22.65 3.50
CA VAL A 47 22.66 21.71 2.73
C VAL A 47 22.45 20.32 3.37
N ASN A 48 21.82 19.39 2.63
CA ASN A 48 21.29 18.09 3.10
C ASN A 48 19.86 18.06 3.69
N ALA A 49 18.94 18.93 3.30
CA ALA A 49 17.54 18.87 3.77
C ALA A 49 16.84 17.50 3.56
N LYS A 50 17.23 16.71 2.55
CA LYS A 50 16.78 15.31 2.37
C LYS A 50 17.18 14.37 3.52
N LYS A 51 18.21 14.73 4.30
CA LYS A 51 18.70 13.99 5.48
C LYS A 51 18.21 14.60 6.80
N ASN A 52 17.47 15.72 6.75
CA ASN A 52 16.90 16.34 7.94
C ASN A 52 15.65 15.56 8.36
N VAL A 53 15.80 14.68 9.33
CA VAL A 53 14.75 13.77 9.81
C VAL A 53 13.52 14.54 10.28
N THR A 54 13.70 15.62 11.05
CA THR A 54 12.59 16.43 11.58
C THR A 54 11.79 17.13 10.48
N LEU A 55 12.48 17.63 9.45
CA LEU A 55 11.81 18.23 8.28
C LEU A 55 10.97 17.18 7.55
N MET A 56 11.54 16.01 7.29
CA MET A 56 10.84 14.92 6.60
C MET A 56 9.67 14.37 7.41
N GLU A 57 9.80 14.25 8.74
CA GLU A 57 8.71 13.85 9.63
C GLU A 57 7.52 14.83 9.54
N GLY A 58 7.77 16.13 9.46
CA GLY A 58 6.73 17.15 9.25
C GLY A 58 6.02 17.02 7.91
N VAL A 59 6.78 16.90 6.81
CA VAL A 59 6.25 16.66 5.46
C VAL A 59 5.37 15.41 5.42
N TYR A 60 5.87 14.31 5.99
CA TYR A 60 5.16 13.04 6.01
C TYR A 60 3.90 13.08 6.87
N ALA A 61 3.94 13.72 8.03
CA ALA A 61 2.76 13.85 8.89
C ALA A 61 1.63 14.62 8.19
N GLU A 62 1.95 15.71 7.48
CA GLU A 62 0.95 16.51 6.76
C GLU A 62 0.34 15.76 5.58
N ILE A 63 1.15 15.03 4.80
CA ILE A 63 0.63 14.21 3.69
C ILE A 63 -0.26 13.07 4.22
N MET A 64 0.18 12.36 5.26
CA MET A 64 -0.60 11.27 5.84
C MET A 64 -1.93 11.80 6.42
N SER A 65 -1.90 12.93 7.13
CA SER A 65 -3.11 13.57 7.67
C SER A 65 -4.09 13.95 6.56
N SER A 66 -3.59 14.48 5.44
CA SER A 66 -4.40 14.81 4.27
C SER A 66 -5.05 13.56 3.68
N LEU A 67 -4.28 12.50 3.43
CA LEU A 67 -4.79 11.22 2.93
C LEU A 67 -5.83 10.61 3.89
N TYR A 68 -5.56 10.58 5.20
CA TYR A 68 -6.51 10.09 6.20
C TYR A 68 -7.82 10.89 6.21
N SER A 69 -7.76 12.21 6.05
CA SER A 69 -8.94 13.07 6.02
C SER A 69 -9.82 12.81 4.79
N GLU A 70 -9.20 12.68 3.61
CA GLU A 70 -9.92 12.36 2.36
C GLU A 70 -10.56 10.97 2.42
N ASN A 71 -9.83 10.01 2.96
CA ASN A 71 -10.27 8.62 3.09
C ASN A 71 -11.47 8.51 4.03
N ARG A 72 -11.38 9.16 5.19
CA ARG A 72 -12.41 9.05 6.23
C ARG A 72 -13.76 9.58 5.77
N THR A 73 -13.79 10.74 5.12
CA THR A 73 -15.04 11.30 4.58
C THR A 73 -15.67 10.39 3.53
N PHE A 74 -14.86 9.82 2.64
CA PHE A 74 -15.35 8.88 1.64
C PHE A 74 -15.94 7.61 2.29
N PHE A 75 -15.24 7.01 3.25
CA PHE A 75 -15.73 5.82 3.96
C PHE A 75 -16.98 6.10 4.78
N ASP A 76 -17.05 7.23 5.46
CA ASP A 76 -18.24 7.62 6.24
C ASP A 76 -19.46 7.79 5.31
N ASN A 77 -19.28 8.39 4.14
CA ASN A 77 -20.33 8.60 3.15
C ASN A 77 -20.83 7.29 2.54
N GLU A 78 -19.93 6.37 2.21
CA GLU A 78 -20.30 5.07 1.66
C GLU A 78 -20.93 4.18 2.71
N PHE A 79 -20.38 4.23 3.92
CA PHE A 79 -20.92 3.53 5.07
C PHE A 79 -22.36 3.96 5.41
N ALA A 80 -22.69 5.24 5.23
CA ALA A 80 -24.03 5.76 5.46
C ALA A 80 -25.09 5.17 4.51
N LYS A 81 -24.68 4.73 3.31
CA LYS A 81 -25.59 4.16 2.29
C LYS A 81 -25.81 2.65 2.46
N LEU A 82 -24.93 1.95 3.17
CA LEU A 82 -25.02 0.50 3.35
C LEU A 82 -26.09 0.12 4.38
N SER A 83 -26.80 -0.98 4.13
CA SER A 83 -27.77 -1.58 5.05
C SER A 83 -27.55 -3.10 5.20
N GLY A 84 -28.19 -3.70 6.21
CA GLY A 84 -28.16 -5.15 6.44
C GLY A 84 -26.74 -5.74 6.58
N ASN A 85 -26.58 -6.96 6.07
CA ASN A 85 -25.32 -7.73 6.16
C ASN A 85 -24.14 -7.01 5.49
N ARG A 86 -24.38 -6.29 4.38
CA ARG A 86 -23.35 -5.53 3.67
C ARG A 86 -22.73 -4.44 4.56
N ARG A 87 -23.56 -3.77 5.37
CA ARG A 87 -23.09 -2.78 6.37
C ARG A 87 -22.22 -3.42 7.46
N SER A 88 -22.63 -4.59 7.95
CA SER A 88 -21.88 -5.34 8.97
C SER A 88 -20.53 -5.83 8.46
N ASN A 89 -20.51 -6.42 7.25
CA ASN A 89 -19.28 -6.91 6.62
C ASN A 89 -18.32 -5.76 6.32
N PHE A 90 -18.80 -4.62 5.83
CA PHE A 90 -17.96 -3.43 5.63
C PHE A 90 -17.31 -2.96 6.94
N ARG A 91 -18.07 -2.80 8.02
CA ARG A 91 -17.52 -2.39 9.34
C ARG A 91 -16.41 -3.32 9.78
N THR A 92 -16.65 -4.62 9.63
CA THR A 92 -15.71 -5.65 10.06
C THR A 92 -14.46 -5.65 9.19
N MET A 93 -14.60 -5.56 7.87
CA MET A 93 -13.49 -5.39 6.92
C MET A 93 -12.66 -4.16 7.26
N TYR A 94 -13.29 -3.01 7.50
CA TYR A 94 -12.60 -1.76 7.81
C TYR A 94 -11.86 -1.81 9.14
N LEU A 95 -12.42 -2.49 10.15
CA LEU A 95 -11.75 -2.73 11.42
C LEU A 95 -10.46 -3.54 11.23
N TYR A 96 -10.53 -4.66 10.50
CA TYR A 96 -9.36 -5.49 10.24
C TYR A 96 -8.34 -4.83 9.31
N TYR A 97 -8.80 -4.02 8.36
CA TYR A 97 -7.94 -3.14 7.58
C TYR A 97 -7.19 -2.16 8.49
N SER A 98 -7.88 -1.54 9.45
CA SER A 98 -7.27 -0.62 10.41
C SER A 98 -6.21 -1.32 11.28
N ASP A 99 -6.49 -2.53 11.76
CA ASP A 99 -5.50 -3.36 12.47
C ASP A 99 -4.27 -3.64 11.60
N TYR A 100 -4.48 -3.97 10.32
CA TYR A 100 -3.40 -4.20 9.36
C TYR A 100 -2.54 -2.95 9.15
N VAL A 101 -3.18 -1.79 8.92
CA VAL A 101 -2.52 -0.48 8.79
C VAL A 101 -1.70 -0.13 10.02
N VAL A 102 -2.16 -0.49 11.22
CA VAL A 102 -1.43 -0.21 12.47
C VAL A 102 -0.23 -1.15 12.66
N GLU A 103 -0.33 -2.42 12.28
CA GLU A 103 0.77 -3.38 12.42
C GLU A 103 1.86 -3.19 11.34
N TYR A 104 1.49 -2.70 10.17
CA TYR A 104 2.38 -2.51 9.03
C TYR A 104 3.61 -1.62 9.33
N PRO A 105 3.48 -0.36 9.81
CA PRO A 105 4.62 0.48 10.12
C PRO A 105 5.44 -0.06 11.30
N LYS A 106 4.82 -0.77 12.26
CA LYS A 106 5.56 -1.42 13.36
C LYS A 106 6.53 -2.47 12.82
N PHE A 107 6.11 -3.25 11.83
CA PHE A 107 6.95 -4.20 11.14
C PHE A 107 8.03 -3.50 10.33
N LEU A 108 7.68 -2.50 9.51
CA LEU A 108 8.68 -1.74 8.72
C LEU A 108 9.76 -1.10 9.60
N GLY A 109 9.37 -0.51 10.73
CA GLY A 109 10.31 0.04 11.71
C GLY A 109 11.34 -0.98 12.21
N SER A 110 10.93 -2.25 12.32
CA SER A 110 11.84 -3.34 12.68
C SER A 110 12.67 -3.82 11.50
N ALA A 111 12.04 -4.08 10.35
CA ALA A 111 12.71 -4.66 9.19
C ALA A 111 13.68 -3.65 8.58
N PHE A 112 13.19 -2.47 8.18
CA PHE A 112 14.01 -1.46 7.52
C PHE A 112 15.01 -0.81 8.48
N GLY A 113 14.58 -0.50 9.71
CA GLY A 113 15.46 0.07 10.74
C GLY A 113 16.72 -0.78 10.96
N ASN A 114 16.60 -2.11 10.89
CA ASN A 114 17.74 -3.01 11.11
C ASN A 114 18.44 -3.46 9.81
N PHE A 115 17.73 -3.66 8.71
CA PHE A 115 18.27 -4.37 7.54
C PHE A 115 18.52 -3.54 6.28
N LEU A 116 18.06 -2.28 6.20
CA LEU A 116 18.47 -1.43 5.09
C LEU A 116 19.97 -1.18 5.10
N ALA A 117 20.58 -1.23 3.91
CA ALA A 117 21.98 -0.89 3.69
C ALA A 117 22.26 0.58 4.00
N ASP A 118 21.42 1.49 3.50
CA ASP A 118 21.46 2.91 3.83
C ASP A 118 20.35 3.25 4.83
N LYS A 119 20.74 3.58 6.07
CA LYS A 119 19.79 3.96 7.12
C LYS A 119 19.06 5.27 6.84
N SER A 120 19.60 6.13 5.98
CA SER A 120 18.92 7.35 5.57
C SER A 120 17.70 7.08 4.68
N GLU A 121 17.65 5.93 3.99
CA GLU A 121 16.49 5.52 3.18
C GLU A 121 15.29 5.10 4.06
N PHE A 122 15.50 4.76 5.35
CA PHE A 122 14.48 4.20 6.24
C PHE A 122 13.18 5.00 6.26
N GLN A 123 13.27 6.29 6.57
CA GLN A 123 12.09 7.15 6.71
C GLN A 123 11.33 7.24 5.39
N SER A 124 12.04 7.40 4.27
CA SER A 124 11.43 7.47 2.93
C SER A 124 10.74 6.18 2.52
N TYR A 125 11.34 5.02 2.79
CA TYR A 125 10.75 3.73 2.43
C TYR A 125 9.58 3.39 3.35
N ALA A 126 9.71 3.60 4.65
CA ALA A 126 8.64 3.37 5.61
C ALA A 126 7.42 4.24 5.31
N TYR A 127 7.63 5.52 5.03
CA TYR A 127 6.60 6.44 4.61
C TYR A 127 5.95 6.00 3.30
N THR A 128 6.73 5.79 2.24
CA THR A 128 6.19 5.46 0.90
C THR A 128 5.32 4.20 0.96
N ASN A 129 5.75 3.18 1.70
CA ASN A 129 4.97 1.94 1.81
C ASN A 129 3.69 2.12 2.64
N THR A 130 3.71 2.99 3.66
CA THR A 130 2.51 3.30 4.44
C THR A 130 1.53 4.15 3.63
N TYR A 131 2.03 5.11 2.84
CA TYR A 131 1.22 5.90 1.91
C TYR A 131 0.55 4.99 0.86
N LEU A 132 1.33 4.13 0.20
CA LEU A 132 0.82 3.20 -0.82
C LEU A 132 -0.24 2.24 -0.25
N LEU A 133 -0.05 1.74 0.97
CA LEU A 133 -1.05 0.94 1.67
C LEU A 133 -2.39 1.68 1.81
N LEU A 134 -2.34 2.94 2.26
CA LEU A 134 -3.54 3.75 2.46
C LEU A 134 -4.22 4.16 1.16
N GLU A 135 -3.44 4.56 0.16
CA GLU A 135 -3.96 4.99 -1.12
C GLU A 135 -4.55 3.81 -1.89
N THR A 136 -3.88 2.66 -1.91
CA THR A 136 -4.39 1.46 -2.61
C THR A 136 -5.72 1.00 -2.03
N PHE A 137 -5.91 1.10 -0.71
CA PHE A 137 -7.23 0.84 -0.12
C PHE A 137 -8.32 1.72 -0.74
N ASN A 138 -8.03 3.01 -0.96
CA ASN A 138 -8.98 3.90 -1.65
C ASN A 138 -9.22 3.49 -3.09
N LEU A 139 -8.16 3.14 -3.83
CA LEU A 139 -8.30 2.70 -5.22
C LEU A 139 -9.15 1.43 -5.30
N ASN A 140 -8.92 0.47 -4.42
CA ASN A 140 -9.71 -0.78 -4.34
C ASN A 140 -11.18 -0.49 -4.04
N MET A 141 -11.44 0.42 -3.10
CA MET A 141 -12.80 0.80 -2.71
C MET A 141 -13.48 1.66 -3.76
N ASN A 142 -12.77 2.55 -4.44
CA ASN A 142 -13.29 3.33 -5.55
C ASN A 142 -13.67 2.41 -6.73
N THR A 143 -12.79 1.48 -7.08
CA THR A 143 -13.06 0.45 -8.10
C THR A 143 -14.36 -0.30 -7.81
N TYR A 144 -14.56 -0.70 -6.56
CA TYR A 144 -15.77 -1.38 -6.12
C TYR A 144 -17.04 -0.54 -6.33
N LEU A 145 -17.01 0.70 -5.87
CA LEU A 145 -18.19 1.58 -5.89
C LEU A 145 -18.55 2.03 -7.30
N GLU A 146 -17.55 2.28 -8.14
CA GLU A 146 -17.79 2.58 -9.54
C GLU A 146 -18.36 1.35 -10.26
N ALA A 147 -17.84 0.15 -9.98
CA ALA A 147 -18.38 -1.08 -10.55
C ALA A 147 -19.84 -1.36 -10.12
N GLU A 148 -20.25 -0.95 -8.92
CA GLU A 148 -21.64 -1.05 -8.46
C GLU A 148 -22.59 -0.09 -9.18
N LYS A 149 -22.06 0.99 -9.77
CA LYS A 149 -22.84 1.94 -10.60
C LYS A 149 -22.82 1.53 -12.07
N ASP A 150 -21.64 1.25 -12.59
CA ASP A 150 -21.40 0.75 -13.94
C ASP A 150 -20.26 -0.27 -13.93
N SER A 151 -20.63 -1.54 -14.09
CA SER A 151 -19.68 -2.65 -14.13
C SER A 151 -18.61 -2.53 -15.22
N LYS A 152 -18.80 -1.71 -16.25
CA LYS A 152 -17.82 -1.50 -17.33
C LYS A 152 -16.57 -0.78 -16.85
N THR A 153 -16.63 -0.03 -15.76
CA THR A 153 -15.48 0.71 -15.22
C THR A 153 -14.45 -0.20 -14.54
N ILE A 154 -14.80 -1.47 -14.29
CA ILE A 154 -14.01 -2.35 -13.43
C ILE A 154 -12.62 -2.63 -14.03
N ASP A 155 -12.55 -2.97 -15.31
CA ASP A 155 -11.30 -3.43 -15.93
C ASP A 155 -10.30 -2.27 -16.04
N ASP A 156 -10.75 -1.08 -16.40
CA ASP A 156 -9.91 0.12 -16.48
C ASP A 156 -9.35 0.51 -15.11
N ASN A 157 -10.21 0.58 -14.09
CA ASN A 157 -9.78 0.89 -12.73
C ASN A 157 -8.82 -0.16 -12.14
N ILE A 158 -9.06 -1.44 -12.43
CA ILE A 158 -8.17 -2.52 -12.04
C ILE A 158 -6.81 -2.37 -12.76
N ASN A 159 -6.81 -2.10 -14.07
CA ASN A 159 -5.58 -1.91 -14.83
C ASN A 159 -4.72 -0.77 -14.25
N VAL A 160 -5.33 0.34 -13.85
CA VAL A 160 -4.62 1.43 -13.16
C VAL A 160 -3.94 0.95 -11.87
N ILE A 161 -4.62 0.15 -11.04
CA ILE A 161 -4.01 -0.40 -9.81
C ILE A 161 -2.83 -1.32 -10.14
N TYR A 162 -2.99 -2.19 -11.15
CA TYR A 162 -1.90 -3.05 -11.59
C TYR A 162 -0.70 -2.23 -12.07
N ASP A 163 -0.93 -1.20 -12.87
CA ASP A 163 0.12 -0.34 -13.40
C ASP A 163 0.83 0.46 -12.30
N TYR A 164 0.05 0.92 -11.32
CA TYR A 164 0.54 1.69 -10.19
C TYR A 164 1.45 0.87 -9.26
N LEU A 165 1.08 -0.38 -8.98
CA LEU A 165 1.79 -1.22 -8.01
C LEU A 165 2.79 -2.18 -8.63
N TYR A 166 2.73 -2.41 -9.95
CA TYR A 166 3.59 -3.38 -10.60
C TYR A 166 5.06 -2.92 -10.59
N ASN A 167 5.93 -3.80 -10.10
CA ASN A 167 7.36 -3.60 -10.20
C ASN A 167 7.87 -4.15 -11.53
N SER A 168 8.38 -3.28 -12.41
CA SER A 168 8.98 -3.68 -13.70
C SER A 168 10.14 -4.69 -13.60
N GLN A 169 10.73 -4.85 -12.41
CA GLN A 169 11.79 -5.83 -12.15
C GLN A 169 11.26 -7.15 -11.59
N ASP A 170 9.93 -7.33 -11.49
CA ASP A 170 9.36 -8.59 -11.07
C ASP A 170 9.61 -9.69 -12.12
N ALA A 171 9.99 -10.87 -11.66
CA ALA A 171 10.16 -12.04 -12.51
C ALA A 171 8.85 -12.45 -13.19
N LYS A 172 7.71 -12.19 -12.53
CA LYS A 172 6.38 -12.43 -13.08
C LYS A 172 5.89 -11.20 -13.84
N GLN A 173 5.39 -11.40 -15.05
CA GLN A 173 4.79 -10.34 -15.86
C GLN A 173 3.43 -9.92 -15.31
N LYS A 174 3.09 -8.64 -15.46
CA LYS A 174 1.83 -8.05 -14.99
C LYS A 174 0.60 -8.85 -15.44
N ASP A 175 0.55 -9.28 -16.70
CA ASP A 175 -0.59 -10.03 -17.24
C ASP A 175 -0.71 -11.46 -16.69
N GLU A 176 0.38 -12.04 -16.19
CA GLU A 176 0.30 -13.34 -15.50
C GLU A 176 -0.47 -13.22 -14.19
N TYR A 177 -0.34 -12.10 -13.48
CA TYR A 177 -1.15 -11.86 -12.29
C TYR A 177 -2.62 -11.70 -12.62
N LYS A 178 -2.95 -10.95 -13.68
CA LYS A 178 -4.34 -10.74 -14.11
C LYS A 178 -5.07 -12.07 -14.40
N LYS A 179 -4.35 -13.04 -14.97
CA LYS A 179 -4.84 -14.39 -15.31
C LYS A 179 -5.00 -15.32 -14.10
N MET A 180 -4.42 -15.01 -12.95
CA MET A 180 -4.59 -15.82 -11.75
C MET A 180 -6.02 -15.70 -11.20
N SER A 181 -6.48 -16.78 -10.58
CA SER A 181 -7.61 -16.72 -9.66
C SER A 181 -7.21 -16.07 -8.33
N SER A 182 -8.20 -15.58 -7.60
CA SER A 182 -8.07 -15.07 -6.23
C SER A 182 -7.44 -16.12 -5.30
N LEU A 183 -7.78 -17.40 -5.47
CA LEU A 183 -7.17 -18.49 -4.70
C LEU A 183 -5.68 -18.67 -5.02
N GLN A 184 -5.30 -18.60 -6.30
CA GLN A 184 -3.90 -18.63 -6.72
C GLN A 184 -3.12 -17.43 -6.17
N MET A 185 -3.72 -16.23 -6.22
CA MET A 185 -3.12 -15.04 -5.62
C MET A 185 -2.95 -15.17 -4.10
N LYS A 186 -3.95 -15.72 -3.39
CA LYS A 186 -3.86 -15.98 -1.95
C LYS A 186 -2.74 -16.95 -1.60
N THR A 187 -2.56 -17.96 -2.44
CA THR A 187 -1.45 -18.92 -2.30
C THR A 187 -0.11 -18.20 -2.49
N LEU A 188 -0.02 -17.34 -3.49
CA LEU A 188 1.17 -16.54 -3.76
C LEU A 188 1.48 -15.55 -2.62
N VAL A 189 0.48 -14.89 -2.04
CA VAL A 189 0.68 -14.04 -0.84
C VAL A 189 1.38 -14.82 0.27
N ASN A 190 0.91 -16.04 0.57
CA ASN A 190 1.53 -16.89 1.58
C ASN A 190 2.99 -17.23 1.24
N GLN A 191 3.26 -17.55 -0.03
CA GLN A 191 4.63 -17.82 -0.50
C GLN A 191 5.53 -16.58 -0.37
N GLU A 192 5.04 -15.38 -0.66
CA GLU A 192 5.81 -14.14 -0.49
C GLU A 192 6.09 -13.84 0.99
N TYR A 193 5.13 -14.08 1.89
CA TYR A 193 5.39 -14.01 3.34
C TYR A 193 6.48 -14.99 3.78
N ASP A 194 6.46 -16.24 3.28
CA ASP A 194 7.47 -17.24 3.61
C ASP A 194 8.85 -16.84 3.05
N LYS A 195 8.90 -16.22 1.87
CA LYS A 195 10.15 -15.66 1.31
C LYS A 195 10.68 -14.51 2.16
N LEU A 196 9.81 -13.62 2.63
CA LEU A 196 10.20 -12.51 3.51
C LEU A 196 10.74 -13.03 4.84
N GLU A 197 10.13 -14.07 5.42
CA GLU A 197 10.67 -14.72 6.62
C GLU A 197 12.06 -15.30 6.37
N LYS A 198 12.27 -16.00 5.25
CA LYS A 198 13.59 -16.52 4.85
C LYS A 198 14.62 -15.41 4.64
N ALA A 199 14.23 -14.28 4.04
CA ALA A 199 15.10 -13.13 3.87
C ALA A 199 15.54 -12.55 5.23
N LEU A 200 14.63 -12.47 6.21
CA LEU A 200 14.96 -12.06 7.58
C LEU A 200 15.91 -13.06 8.25
N ASP A 201 15.70 -14.37 8.08
CA ASP A 201 16.61 -15.39 8.64
C ASP A 201 18.02 -15.30 8.03
N LYS A 202 18.10 -15.14 6.70
CA LYS A 202 19.37 -14.94 5.98
C LYS A 202 20.13 -13.73 6.51
N ARG A 203 19.47 -12.58 6.67
CA ARG A 203 20.07 -11.36 7.25
C ARG A 203 20.40 -11.56 8.74
N GLY A 204 19.55 -12.29 9.47
CA GLY A 204 19.76 -12.62 10.88
C GLY A 204 21.02 -13.45 11.15
N ASN A 205 21.47 -14.23 10.17
CA ASN A 205 22.68 -15.06 10.28
C ASN A 205 23.99 -14.28 10.08
N GLU A 206 23.93 -12.98 9.76
CA GLU A 206 25.14 -12.18 9.50
C GLU A 206 25.96 -11.91 10.76
N ASN A 207 25.32 -11.70 11.92
CA ASN A 207 25.98 -11.54 13.22
C ASN A 207 24.96 -11.60 14.39
N LYS A 208 25.47 -11.57 15.64
CA LYS A 208 24.65 -11.65 16.87
C LYS A 208 23.61 -10.53 16.99
N THR A 209 23.93 -9.32 16.53
CA THR A 209 23.02 -8.17 16.55
C THR A 209 21.88 -8.38 15.55
N MET A 210 22.22 -8.78 14.32
CA MET A 210 21.24 -9.09 13.29
C MET A 210 20.34 -10.27 13.66
N LYS A 211 20.87 -11.27 14.37
CA LYS A 211 20.08 -12.40 14.89
C LYS A 211 18.96 -11.94 15.82
N LYS A 212 19.24 -10.99 16.72
CA LYS A 212 18.23 -10.39 17.61
C LYS A 212 17.21 -9.57 16.82
N ALA A 213 17.68 -8.74 15.88
CA ALA A 213 16.81 -7.93 15.02
C ALA A 213 15.87 -8.78 14.16
N ALA A 214 16.35 -9.91 13.65
CA ALA A 214 15.56 -10.84 12.85
C ALA A 214 14.46 -11.47 13.72
N ALA A 215 14.80 -11.96 14.92
CA ALA A 215 13.82 -12.53 15.85
C ALA A 215 12.67 -11.54 16.17
N ILE A 216 13.00 -10.28 16.47
CA ILE A 216 12.00 -9.22 16.72
C ILE A 216 11.14 -8.97 15.47
N SER A 217 11.77 -8.86 14.31
CA SER A 217 11.09 -8.60 13.04
C SER A 217 10.14 -9.73 12.66
N LYS A 218 10.50 -11.01 12.92
CA LYS A 218 9.65 -12.16 12.67
C LYS A 218 8.40 -12.20 13.57
N VAL A 219 8.53 -11.81 14.84
CA VAL A 219 7.36 -11.70 15.74
C VAL A 219 6.37 -10.68 15.19
N LYS A 220 6.86 -9.54 14.70
CA LYS A 220 6.02 -8.50 14.08
C LYS A 220 5.46 -8.95 12.73
N LEU A 221 6.25 -9.66 11.92
CA LEU A 221 5.79 -10.24 10.65
C LEU A 221 4.63 -11.22 10.87
N LYS A 222 4.68 -12.05 11.91
CA LYS A 222 3.58 -12.96 12.27
C LYS A 222 2.29 -12.21 12.60
N LYS A 223 2.39 -11.10 13.35
CA LYS A 223 1.23 -10.23 13.64
C LYS A 223 0.71 -9.59 12.36
N LEU A 224 1.61 -9.07 11.53
CA LEU A 224 1.25 -8.45 10.26
C LEU A 224 0.50 -9.43 9.34
N ARG A 225 1.06 -10.63 9.13
CA ARG A 225 0.45 -11.70 8.32
C ARG A 225 -0.93 -12.07 8.84
N LYS A 226 -1.12 -12.15 10.16
CA LYS A 226 -2.44 -12.42 10.77
C LYS A 226 -3.43 -11.29 10.52
N SER A 227 -3.02 -10.03 10.73
CA SER A 227 -3.89 -8.86 10.49
C SER A 227 -4.31 -8.78 9.02
N TYR A 228 -3.40 -8.97 8.08
CA TYR A 228 -3.71 -9.04 6.66
C TYR A 228 -4.65 -10.20 6.33
N ALA A 229 -4.42 -11.41 6.87
CA ALA A 229 -5.29 -12.56 6.58
C ALA A 229 -6.74 -12.33 7.05
N ASN A 230 -6.93 -11.62 8.15
CA ASN A 230 -8.27 -11.20 8.58
C ASN A 230 -8.87 -10.16 7.64
N TYR A 231 -8.08 -9.16 7.23
CA TYR A 231 -8.50 -8.16 6.26
C TYR A 231 -8.91 -8.79 4.91
N ASP A 232 -8.05 -9.64 4.33
CA ASP A 232 -8.30 -10.39 3.08
C ASP A 232 -9.62 -11.16 3.14
N LYS A 233 -9.84 -11.90 4.24
CA LYS A 233 -11.07 -12.66 4.45
C LYS A 233 -12.30 -11.75 4.44
N TRP A 234 -12.29 -10.69 5.26
CA TRP A 234 -13.46 -9.82 5.38
C TRP A 234 -13.66 -8.92 4.18
N PHE A 235 -12.62 -8.63 3.42
CA PHE A 235 -12.73 -8.02 2.11
C PHE A 235 -13.45 -8.96 1.14
N ASP A 236 -13.05 -10.23 1.06
CA ASP A 236 -13.74 -11.24 0.24
C ASP A 236 -15.22 -11.37 0.65
N ASP A 237 -15.51 -11.47 1.95
CA ASP A 237 -16.87 -11.54 2.49
C ASP A 237 -17.69 -10.27 2.19
N TYR A 238 -17.07 -9.09 2.18
CA TYR A 238 -17.74 -7.84 1.81
C TYR A 238 -18.07 -7.82 0.31
N ILE A 239 -17.12 -8.19 -0.56
CA ILE A 239 -17.35 -8.29 -2.01
C ILE A 239 -18.45 -9.30 -2.32
N ASP A 240 -18.55 -10.40 -1.58
CA ASP A 240 -19.61 -11.40 -1.82
C ASP A 240 -21.02 -10.87 -1.57
N THR A 241 -21.18 -9.87 -0.69
CA THR A 241 -22.48 -9.21 -0.43
C THR A 241 -22.90 -8.19 -1.50
N SER A 242 -22.06 -7.94 -2.51
CA SER A 242 -22.33 -7.00 -3.60
C SER A 242 -23.28 -7.57 -4.66
N SER A 243 -23.84 -6.69 -5.51
CA SER A 243 -24.70 -7.09 -6.64
C SER A 243 -23.91 -7.42 -7.90
N LEU A 244 -22.58 -7.25 -7.87
CA LEU A 244 -21.68 -7.58 -8.97
C LEU A 244 -21.82 -9.04 -9.44
N SER A 245 -21.53 -9.25 -10.72
CA SER A 245 -21.42 -10.60 -11.30
C SER A 245 -20.31 -11.40 -10.62
N TYR A 246 -20.37 -12.73 -10.71
CA TYR A 246 -19.33 -13.61 -10.18
C TYR A 246 -17.93 -13.26 -10.72
N GLU A 247 -17.83 -12.99 -12.03
CA GLU A 247 -16.58 -12.61 -12.66
C GLU A 247 -16.02 -11.31 -12.07
N ASN A 248 -16.87 -10.29 -11.88
CA ASN A 248 -16.44 -9.01 -11.31
C ASN A 248 -16.06 -9.15 -9.85
N LYS A 249 -16.80 -9.93 -9.06
CA LYS A 249 -16.42 -10.26 -7.67
C LYS A 249 -15.03 -10.89 -7.64
N GLU A 250 -14.75 -11.82 -8.53
CA GLU A 250 -13.46 -12.48 -8.58
C GLU A 250 -12.32 -11.53 -8.97
N LYS A 251 -12.57 -10.60 -9.90
CA LYS A 251 -11.62 -9.53 -10.23
C LYS A 251 -11.33 -8.63 -9.00
N MET A 252 -12.36 -8.24 -8.25
CA MET A 252 -12.22 -7.39 -7.06
C MET A 252 -11.41 -8.06 -5.95
N LYS A 253 -11.69 -9.34 -5.64
CA LYS A 253 -11.00 -10.10 -4.58
C LYS A 253 -9.50 -10.23 -4.80
N LYS A 254 -9.02 -10.06 -6.03
CA LYS A 254 -7.58 -10.10 -6.36
C LYS A 254 -6.82 -8.84 -5.96
N LEU A 255 -7.49 -7.70 -5.84
CA LEU A 255 -6.83 -6.40 -5.67
C LEU A 255 -6.00 -6.32 -4.38
N VAL A 256 -6.61 -6.65 -3.24
CA VAL A 256 -5.92 -6.64 -1.93
C VAL A 256 -4.78 -7.65 -1.87
N LYS A 257 -4.90 -8.75 -2.62
CA LYS A 257 -3.87 -9.80 -2.71
C LYS A 257 -2.69 -9.34 -3.55
N PHE A 258 -2.94 -8.71 -4.69
CA PHE A 258 -1.91 -8.15 -5.56
C PHE A 258 -1.14 -7.03 -4.87
N GLU A 259 -1.84 -6.13 -4.19
CA GLU A 259 -1.24 -5.09 -3.34
C GLU A 259 -0.27 -5.70 -2.30
N ASN A 260 -0.73 -6.71 -1.56
CA ASN A 260 0.08 -7.33 -0.53
C ASN A 260 1.32 -8.04 -1.12
N ILE A 261 1.17 -8.71 -2.26
CA ILE A 261 2.29 -9.30 -3.01
C ILE A 261 3.31 -8.23 -3.39
N SER A 262 2.87 -7.11 -4.00
CA SER A 262 3.77 -6.04 -4.42
C SER A 262 4.53 -5.45 -3.23
N ASN A 263 3.82 -5.16 -2.14
CA ASN A 263 4.38 -4.62 -0.91
C ASN A 263 5.43 -5.55 -0.29
N ILE A 264 5.14 -6.85 -0.17
CA ILE A 264 6.10 -7.82 0.39
C ILE A 264 7.34 -7.93 -0.50
N LYS A 265 7.16 -8.00 -1.82
CA LYS A 265 8.28 -8.07 -2.77
C LYS A 265 9.19 -6.85 -2.66
N PHE A 266 8.62 -5.65 -2.55
CA PHE A 266 9.40 -4.44 -2.33
C PHE A 266 10.21 -4.52 -1.03
N ILE A 267 9.59 -4.99 0.06
CA ILE A 267 10.28 -5.12 1.35
C ILE A 267 11.45 -6.10 1.23
N ILE A 268 11.25 -7.28 0.63
CA ILE A 268 12.29 -8.28 0.40
C ILE A 268 13.47 -7.66 -0.36
N GLN A 269 13.19 -7.04 -1.51
CA GLN A 269 14.22 -6.38 -2.33
C GLN A 269 15.00 -5.32 -1.53
N SER A 270 14.30 -4.55 -0.70
CA SER A 270 14.91 -3.49 0.10
C SER A 270 15.82 -4.01 1.20
N ILE A 271 15.44 -5.10 1.90
CA ILE A 271 16.25 -5.66 3.00
C ILE A 271 17.35 -6.60 2.53
N GLU A 272 17.25 -7.16 1.31
CA GLU A 272 18.29 -7.98 0.71
C GLU A 272 19.37 -7.16 0.01
N LYS A 273 19.08 -5.90 -0.35
CA LYS A 273 20.09 -4.97 -0.88
C LYS A 273 21.22 -4.83 0.14
N LYS A 274 22.43 -5.16 -0.31
CA LYS A 274 23.67 -4.90 0.45
C LYS A 274 24.25 -3.57 0.01
N ALA A 275 25.01 -2.92 0.88
CA ALA A 275 25.80 -1.78 0.46
C ALA A 275 26.78 -2.28 -0.60
N ASP A 276 26.82 -1.63 -1.76
CA ASP A 276 27.91 -1.85 -2.71
C ASP A 276 29.17 -1.41 -1.99
N ASN A 277 30.16 -2.31 -1.88
CA ASN A 277 31.47 -1.95 -1.36
C ASN A 277 32.07 -0.91 -2.33
N GLN A 278 31.99 0.37 -1.97
CA GLN A 278 32.87 1.41 -2.49
C GLN A 278 34.12 1.46 -1.64
#